data_AF-A0A1C2GRC5-F1
#
_entry.id   AF-A0A1C2GRC5-F1
#
_cell.length_a   1.000
_cell.length_b   1.000
_cell.length_c   1.000
_cell.angle_alpha   90.00
_cell.angle_beta   90.00
_cell.angle_gamma   90.00
#
_symmetry.space_group_name_H-M   'P 1'
#
loop_
_entity.id
_entity.type
_entity.pdbx_description
1 polymer ?
#
loop_
_entity_poly.entity_id
_entity_poly.type
_entity_poly.pdbx_seq_one_letter_code
_entity_poly.pdbx_strand_id
1 'polypeptide(L)' 'MLHFYQGYHFWGMHLIWWFLWCIVLIWIFAIPYDLPGQRKRKDSPMDILKRRFASGEITKEDYREKKKILKDG' A
#
# COMPACT_ATOMS: atom_id res chain seq x y z
N MET A 1 43.08 -33.22 3.75
CA MET A 1 41.71 -33.04 3.21
C MET A 1 40.75 -32.60 4.33
N LEU A 2 41.05 -31.51 5.06
CA LEU A 2 40.25 -31.05 6.22
C LEU A 2 40.46 -29.53 6.50
N HIS A 3 40.70 -28.71 5.48
CA HIS A 3 40.99 -27.27 5.66
C HIS A 3 40.05 -26.32 4.89
N PHE A 4 38.90 -26.81 4.39
CA PHE A 4 37.95 -25.96 3.64
C PHE A 4 36.71 -25.55 4.45
N TYR A 5 36.53 -26.02 5.69
CA TYR A 5 35.30 -25.77 6.44
C TYR A 5 35.35 -24.57 7.40
N GLN A 6 36.54 -24.04 7.73
CA GLN A 6 36.66 -22.94 8.69
C GLN A 6 36.43 -21.54 8.09
N GLY A 7 36.51 -21.37 6.76
CA GLY A 7 36.22 -20.10 6.09
C GLY A 7 34.72 -19.85 5.84
N TYR A 8 33.89 -20.90 5.84
CA TYR A 8 32.47 -20.80 5.53
C TYR A 8 31.62 -20.21 6.65
N HIS A 9 32.05 -20.28 7.91
CA HIS A 9 31.27 -19.78 9.04
C HIS A 9 31.21 -18.25 9.09
N PHE A 10 32.31 -17.57 8.76
CA PHE A 10 32.35 -16.09 8.75
C PHE A 10 31.53 -15.48 7.62
N TRP A 11 31.54 -16.11 6.44
CA TRP A 11 30.75 -15.67 5.29
C TRP A 11 29.28 -16.11 5.39
N GLY A 12 29.02 -17.31 5.92
CA GLY A 12 27.67 -17.86 6.06
C GLY A 12 26.78 -17.08 7.04
N MET A 13 27.32 -16.64 8.19
CA MET A 13 26.55 -15.82 9.13
C MET A 13 26.19 -14.44 8.54
N HIS A 14 27.07 -13.83 7.74
CA HIS A 14 26.79 -12.54 7.10
C HIS A 14 25.77 -12.66 5.96
N LEU A 15 25.83 -13.74 5.17
CA LEU A 15 24.85 -14.03 4.13
C LEU A 15 23.44 -14.26 4.70
N ILE A 16 23.32 -14.98 5.82
CA ILE A 16 22.03 -15.19 6.50
C ILE A 16 21.43 -13.85 6.93
N TRP A 17 22.25 -12.95 7.47
CA TRP A 17 21.82 -11.61 7.87
C TRP A 17 21.32 -10.78 6.67
N TRP A 18 22.06 -10.80 5.56
CA TRP A 18 21.64 -10.16 4.31
C TRP A 18 20.35 -10.74 3.75
N PHE A 19 20.18 -12.07 3.83
CA PHE A 19 18.98 -12.75 3.35
C PHE A 19 17.74 -12.32 4.13
N LEU A 20 17.86 -12.16 5.45
CA LEU A 20 16.79 -11.64 6.31
C LEU A 20 16.37 -10.23 5.90
N TRP A 21 17.32 -9.33 5.64
CA TRP A 21 17.02 -7.98 5.14
C TRP A 21 16.36 -7.99 3.77
N CYS A 22 16.84 -8.82 2.84
CA CYS A 22 16.22 -8.98 1.52
C CYS A 22 14.77 -9.47 1.63
N ILE A 23 14.48 -10.42 2.51
CA ILE A 23 13.11 -10.90 2.76
C ILE A 23 12.24 -9.75 3.27
N VAL A 24 12.71 -8.98 4.25
CA VAL A 24 11.94 -7.84 4.80
C VAL A 24 11.64 -6.79 3.73
N LEU A 25 12.62 -6.46 2.88
CA LEU A 25 12.42 -5.50 1.78
C LEU A 25 11.40 -6.01 0.74
N ILE A 26 11.48 -7.29 0.38
CA ILE A 26 10.50 -7.90 -0.52
C ILE A 26 9.14 -7.93 0.16
N TRP A 27 9.05 -8.23 1.45
CA TRP A 27 7.79 -8.25 2.19
C TRP A 27 7.12 -6.87 2.23
N ILE A 28 7.91 -5.80 2.40
CA ILE A 28 7.41 -4.40 2.31
C ILE A 28 6.81 -4.10 0.94
N PHE A 29 7.38 -4.63 -0.14
CA PHE A 29 6.88 -4.44 -1.51
C PHE A 29 5.74 -5.41 -1.88
N ALA A 30 5.77 -6.63 -1.36
CA ALA A 30 4.82 -7.71 -1.66
C ALA A 30 3.54 -7.59 -0.82
N ILE A 31 3.58 -6.88 0.30
CA ILE A 31 2.35 -6.40 0.93
C ILE A 31 1.87 -5.25 0.05
N PRO A 32 0.76 -5.40 -0.70
CA PRO A 32 0.02 -4.25 -1.16
C PRO A 32 -0.47 -3.58 0.12
N TYR A 33 0.34 -2.68 0.66
CA TYR A 33 -0.13 -1.73 1.64
C TYR A 33 -1.17 -0.93 0.88
N ASP A 34 -2.42 -1.38 0.95
CA ASP A 34 -3.61 -0.56 0.83
C ASP A 34 -3.42 0.51 1.88
N LEU A 35 -2.65 1.54 1.51
CA LEU A 35 -2.31 2.65 2.37
C LEU A 35 -3.67 3.20 2.76
N PRO A 36 -4.15 3.05 4.01
CA PRO A 36 -5.45 3.58 4.39
C PRO A 36 -5.46 5.12 4.32
N GLY A 37 -4.30 5.71 4.01
CA GLY A 37 -4.08 7.12 3.69
C GLY A 37 -3.56 7.42 2.27
N GLN A 38 -3.61 6.52 1.28
CA GLN A 38 -3.42 6.94 -0.14
C GLN A 38 -4.60 7.80 -0.64
N ARG A 39 -5.61 8.05 0.19
CA ARG A 39 -6.53 9.20 0.09
C ARG A 39 -5.84 10.56 0.33
N LYS A 40 -4.62 10.76 -0.16
CA LYS A 40 -3.90 12.05 -0.08
C LYS A 40 -3.39 12.56 -1.41
N ARG A 41 -3.81 11.95 -2.51
CA ARG A 41 -3.56 12.46 -3.86
C ARG A 41 -4.90 12.81 -4.50
N LYS A 42 -5.42 13.96 -4.06
CA LYS A 42 -6.67 14.60 -4.54
C LYS A 42 -7.90 13.87 -4.01
N ASP A 43 -8.47 14.34 -2.92
CA ASP A 43 -9.91 14.18 -2.70
C ASP A 43 -10.59 14.83 -3.92
N SER A 44 -10.83 14.04 -4.95
CA SER A 44 -11.67 14.44 -6.06
C SER A 44 -13.00 14.86 -5.44
N PRO A 45 -13.69 15.89 -5.98
CA PRO A 45 -15.04 16.24 -5.54
C PRO A 45 -15.97 15.02 -5.41
N MET A 46 -15.70 13.98 -6.20
CA MET A 46 -16.38 12.69 -6.17
C MET A 46 -16.13 11.85 -4.90
N ASP A 47 -14.94 11.90 -4.30
CA ASP A 47 -14.63 11.22 -3.03
C ASP A 47 -15.31 11.89 -1.83
N ILE A 48 -15.35 13.23 -1.83
CA ILE A 48 -16.08 14.01 -0.82
C ILE A 48 -17.59 13.68 -0.91
N LEU A 49 -18.13 13.62 -2.13
CA LEU A 49 -19.52 13.25 -2.38
C LEU A 49 -19.82 11.82 -1.91
N LYS A 50 -18.94 10.86 -2.20
CA LYS A 50 -19.07 9.45 -1.78
C LYS A 50 -19.01 9.30 -0.27
N ARG A 51 -18.15 10.07 0.41
CA ARG A 51 -18.04 10.08 1.87
C ARG A 51 -19.32 10.60 2.51
N ARG A 52 -19.88 11.72 2.03
CA ARG A 52 -21.15 12.28 2.55
C ARG A 52 -22.34 11.35 2.31
N PHE A 53 -22.36 10.64 1.20
CA PHE A 53 -23.37 9.60 0.94
C PHE A 53 -23.25 8.42 1.91
N ALA A 54 -22.03 7.94 2.16
CA ALA A 54 -21.77 6.87 3.13
C ALA A 54 -22.08 7.30 4.58
N SER A 55 -21.91 8.58 4.89
CA SER A 55 -22.29 9.19 6.17
C SER A 55 -23.81 9.42 6.31
N GLY A 56 -24.60 9.20 5.26
CA GLY A 56 -26.05 9.41 5.27
C GLY A 56 -26.49 10.88 5.26
N GLU A 57 -25.56 11.81 5.06
CA GLU A 57 -25.84 13.25 5.03
C GLU A 57 -26.52 13.70 3.73
N ILE A 58 -26.46 12.87 2.67
CA ILE A 58 -27.11 13.15 1.38
C ILE A 58 -27.95 11.95 0.92
N THR A 59 -29.07 12.25 0.28
CA THR A 59 -29.96 11.25 -0.31
C THR A 59 -29.42 10.74 -1.64
N LYS A 60 -29.91 9.57 -2.06
CA LYS A 60 -29.50 8.90 -3.30
C LYS A 60 -29.73 9.76 -4.56
N GLU A 61 -30.74 10.62 -4.54
CA GLU A 61 -31.06 11.54 -5.63
C GLU A 61 -30.03 12.67 -5.75
N ASP A 62 -29.72 13.34 -4.65
CA ASP A 62 -28.72 14.41 -4.58
C ASP A 62 -27.31 13.90 -4.98
N TYR A 63 -26.97 12.67 -4.57
CA TYR A 63 -25.75 12.00 -5.01
C TYR A 63 -25.70 11.78 -6.53
N ARG A 64 -26.81 11.38 -7.14
CA ARG A 64 -26.88 11.07 -8.57
C ARG A 64 -26.79 12.32 -9.44
N GLU A 65 -27.38 13.42 -8.98
CA GLU A 65 -27.30 14.71 -9.66
C GLU A 65 -25.86 15.27 -9.63
N LYS A 66 -25.26 15.33 -8.44
CA LYS A 66 -23.88 15.83 -8.26
C LYS A 66 -22.85 14.97 -8.99
N LYS A 67 -23.05 13.65 -9.04
CA LYS A 67 -22.19 12.74 -9.81
C LYS A 67 -22.25 13.00 -11.32
N LYS A 68 -23.41 13.39 -11.86
CA LYS A 68 -23.54 13.74 -13.28
C LYS A 68 -22.82 15.04 -13.60
N ILE A 69 -23.04 16.08 -12.78
CA ILE A 69 -22.40 17.39 -12.94
C ILE A 69 -20.88 17.27 -12.93
N LEU A 70 -20.33 16.46 -12.02
CA LEU A 70 -18.88 16.22 -11.91
C LEU A 70 -18.29 15.33 -13.02
N LYS A 71 -19.11 14.65 -13.81
CA LYS A 71 -18.66 13.77 -14.91
C LYS A 71 -18.72 14.48 -16.27
N ASP A 72 -19.58 15.48 -16.41
CA ASP A 72 -19.77 16.29 -17.61
C ASP A 72 -18.92 17.58 -17.63
N GLY A 73 -18.30 17.95 -16.51
CA GLY A 73 -17.46 19.15 -16.36
C GLY A 73 -15.95 18.91 -16.45
#